data_AF-A0A969UY78-F1
#
_entry.id   AF-A0A969UY78-F1
#
_cell.length_a   1.000
_cell.length_b   1.000
_cell.length_c   1.000
_cell.angle_alpha   90.00
_cell.angle_beta   90.00
_cell.angle_gamma   90.00
#
_symmetry.space_group_name_H-M   'P 1'
#
loop_
_entity.id
_entity.type
_entity.pdbx_description
1 polymer ?
#
loop_
_entity_poly.entity_id
_entity_poly.type
_entity_poly.pdbx_seq_one_letter_code
_entity_poly.pdbx_strand_id
1 'polypeptide(L)' 'MLRGGDGNDRLLGGKGRNQLLGGKGRDGFELDRQGFAMIQDFRKGEDRLSLPHP' A
#
# COMPACT_ATOMS: atom_id res chain seq x y z
N MET A 1 -11.43 0.10 -2.27
CA MET A 1 -10.63 0.41 -1.07
C MET A 1 -10.08 -0.89 -0.53
N LEU A 2 -8.78 -0.97 -0.24
CA LEU A 2 -8.11 -2.12 0.36
C LEU A 2 -7.65 -1.72 1.78
N ARG A 3 -7.79 -2.62 2.74
CA ARG A 3 -7.38 -2.42 4.14
C ARG A 3 -6.54 -3.60 4.61
N GLY A 4 -5.41 -3.34 5.26
CA GLY A 4 -4.55 -4.35 5.89
C GLY A 4 -5.14 -4.79 7.23
N GLY A 5 -5.24 -3.84 8.16
CA GLY A 5 -5.83 -4.09 9.48
C GLY A 5 -4.79 -3.96 10.58
N ASP A 6 -4.82 -4.86 11.56
CA ASP A 6 -3.75 -4.95 12.55
C ASP A 6 -2.77 -6.03 12.08
N GLY A 7 -1.47 -5.72 12.02
CA GLY A 7 -0.43 -6.64 11.57
C GLY A 7 0.55 -5.99 10.61
N ASN A 8 1.48 -6.78 10.07
CA ASN A 8 2.37 -6.30 9.02
C ASN A 8 1.79 -6.77 7.68
N ASP A 9 1.05 -5.91 7.00
CA ASP A 9 0.29 -6.28 5.82
C ASP A 9 1.01 -5.99 4.51
N ARG A 10 0.63 -6.70 3.45
CA ARG A 10 1.04 -6.38 2.08
C ARG A 10 -0.18 -6.04 1.25
N LEU A 11 -0.29 -4.78 0.86
CA LEU A 11 -1.38 -4.26 0.05
C LEU A 11 -0.92 -4.04 -1.39
N LEU A 12 -1.54 -4.78 -2.31
CA LEU A 12 -1.33 -4.64 -3.74
C LEU A 12 -2.32 -3.64 -4.31
N GLY A 13 -1.82 -2.47 -4.72
CA GLY A 13 -2.63 -1.44 -5.36
C GLY A 13 -3.17 -1.91 -6.71
N GLY A 14 -2.37 -2.63 -7.50
CA GLY A 14 -2.79 -3.08 -8.83
C GLY A 14 -3.19 -1.93 -9.77
N LYS A 15 -3.78 -2.29 -10.92
CA LYS A 15 -4.21 -1.32 -11.94
C LYS A 15 -5.41 -0.49 -11.47
N GLY A 16 -5.64 0.66 -12.12
CA GLY A 16 -6.79 1.54 -11.84
C GLY A 16 -6.55 2.49 -10.67
N ARG A 17 -7.63 3.08 -10.12
CA ARG A 17 -7.57 4.01 -8.99
C ARG A 17 -7.92 3.29 -7.69
N ASN A 18 -6.96 3.23 -6.79
CA ASN A 18 -7.05 2.46 -5.55
C ASN A 18 -6.92 3.37 -4.32
N GLN A 19 -7.64 3.02 -3.26
CA GLN A 19 -7.51 3.63 -1.94
C GLN A 19 -7.00 2.55 -1.00
N LEU A 20 -5.85 2.78 -0.36
CA LEU A 20 -5.15 1.82 0.48
C LEU A 20 -5.09 2.35 1.92
N LEU A 21 -5.29 1.45 2.88
CA LEU A 21 -5.17 1.71 4.32
C LEU A 21 -4.34 0.57 4.93
N GLY A 22 -3.15 0.86 5.46
CA GLY A 22 -2.30 -0.16 6.08
C GLY A 22 -2.90 -0.64 7.40
N GLY A 23 -3.24 0.31 8.27
CA GLY A 23 -3.65 0.07 9.63
C GLY A 23 -2.46 0.08 10.59
N LYS A 24 -2.49 -0.76 11.63
CA LYS A 24 -1.42 -0.81 12.64
C LYS A 24 -0.39 -1.86 12.25
N GLY A 25 0.89 -1.52 12.36
CA GLY A 25 2.02 -2.42 12.12
C GLY A 25 2.97 -1.85 11.08
N ARG A 26 3.69 -2.70 10.35
CA ARG A 26 4.62 -2.27 9.29
C ARG A 26 4.13 -2.79 7.96
N ASP A 27 3.54 -1.90 7.19
CA ASP A 27 2.79 -2.26 5.99
C ASP A 27 3.62 -2.04 4.72
N GLY A 28 3.45 -2.95 3.75
CA GLY A 28 4.04 -2.87 2.43
C GLY A 28 2.99 -2.55 1.38
N PHE A 29 3.13 -1.42 0.71
CA PHE A 29 2.26 -1.03 -0.39
C PHE A 29 2.99 -1.23 -1.72
N GLU A 30 2.48 -2.12 -2.56
CA GLU A 30 3.01 -2.36 -3.90
C GLU A 30 2.09 -1.72 -4.94
N LEU A 31 2.58 -0.70 -5.64
CA LEU A 31 1.78 0.07 -6.61
C LEU A 31 2.06 -0.37 -8.04
N ASP A 32 1.03 -0.41 -8.88
CA ASP A 32 1.18 -0.62 -10.31
C ASP A 32 1.70 0.65 -11.01
N ARG A 33 2.60 0.51 -11.99
CA ARG A 33 3.18 1.65 -12.74
C ARG A 33 2.16 2.39 -13.61
N GLN A 34 1.07 1.72 -13.98
CA GLN A 34 -0.03 2.24 -14.79
C GLN A 34 -1.27 2.53 -13.93
N GLY A 35 -1.17 2.31 -12.61
CA GLY A 35 -2.22 2.57 -11.64
C GLY A 35 -2.01 3.88 -10.89
N PHE A 36 -3.06 4.30 -10.19
CA PHE A 36 -3.01 5.37 -9.19
C PHE A 36 -3.45 4.79 -7.86
N ALA A 37 -2.71 5.12 -6.79
CA ALA A 37 -3.08 4.73 -5.44
C ALA A 37 -3.01 5.93 -4.50
N MET A 38 -4.00 6.03 -3.61
CA MET A 38 -4.01 6.96 -2.49
C MET A 38 -3.88 6.15 -1.20
N ILE A 39 -2.74 6.28 -0.54
CA ILE A 39 -2.48 5.65 0.76
C ILE A 39 -2.87 6.65 1.85
N GLN A 40 -3.76 6.26 2.75
CA GLN A 40 -4.40 7.19 3.69
C GLN A 40 -3.64 7.35 5.02
N ASP A 41 -2.79 6.40 5.38
CA ASP A 41 -2.21 6.29 6.73
C ASP A 41 -0.71 5.91 6.72
N PHE A 42 0.01 6.21 5.63
CA PHE A 42 1.41 5.84 5.48
C PHE A 42 2.31 6.44 6.57
N ARG A 43 2.99 5.58 7.33
CA ARG A 43 3.93 5.94 8.38
C ARG A 43 5.37 5.82 7.91
N LYS A 44 6.00 6.97 7.64
CA LYS A 44 7.40 7.04 7.22
C LYS A 44 8.32 6.38 8.25
N GLY A 45 9.16 5.46 7.81
CA GLY A 45 10.11 4.74 8.66
C GLY A 45 9.56 3.42 9.23
N GLU A 46 8.26 3.18 9.12
CA GLU A 46 7.62 1.91 9.45
C GLU A 46 7.16 1.18 8.19
N ASP A 47 6.40 1.90 7.36
CA ASP A 47 5.81 1.36 6.14
C ASP A 47 6.77 1.47 4.96
N ARG A 48 6.50 0.65 3.95
CA ARG A 48 7.27 0.59 2.71
C ARG A 48 6.39 0.78 1.50
N LEU A 49 6.90 1.54 0.55
CA LEU A 49 6.31 1.72 -0.76
C LEU A 49 7.25 1.11 -1.79
N SER A 50 6.73 0.23 -2.64
CA SER A 50 7.47 -0.39 -3.74
C SER A 50 6.72 -0.32 -5.06
N LEU A 51 7.49 -0.28 -6.15
CA LEU A 51 7.00 -0.51 -7.50
C LEU A 51 7.41 -1.92 -7.94
N PRO A 52 6.64 -2.59 -8.81
CA PRO A 52 7.02 -3.87 -9.35
C PRO A 52 8.36 -3.75 -10.08
N HIS A 53 9.19 -4.77 -9.87
CA HIS A 53 10.44 -4.94 -10.61
C HIS A 53 10.08 -5.12 -12.09
N PRO A 54 10.89 -4.53 -13.01
CA PRO A 54 10.70 -4.71 -14.44
C PRO A 54 10.87 -6.18 -14.85
#